data_AF-A0A0G1MU74-F1
#
_entry.id   AF-A0A0G1MU74-F1
#
_cell.length_a   1.000
_cell.length_b   1.000
_cell.length_c   1.000
_cell.angle_alpha   90.00
_cell.angle_beta   90.00
_cell.angle_gamma   90.00
#
_symmetry.space_group_name_H-M   'P 1'
#
loop_
_entity.id
_entity.type
_entity.pdbx_description
1 polymer ?
#
loop_
_entity_poly.entity_id
_entity_poly.type
_entity_poly.pdbx_seq_one_letter_code
_entity_poly.pdbx_strand_id
1 'polypeptide(L)'
;MVSVEVNKGGVKQGSGSPLKFYILVALATLTGLGASYLFSTGSFLYGTVLLVLFLTLFVTESLLISSRFHLIAAVVLNSVAFAIPFAKLFSLFFLGGFIILVLFLINGAYSGRREMDNMVKIHFTRLVRVISRSMITAVVVFLSVVIILNNNFSASRASINRLVDITTPIISRFVNGFSGGANTGELLKSITEKELSGDKNFIALSVRDRRTVVENQANELKLKIEELTGITIDSGASIRENAYEMINTKLSSLTPKAQIYWSMVLIAVLWLSIQSVEFLIYLPLAVLVFLVYELLFAMKFITMQMEMRSKEVISLR
;
A
#
# COMPACT_ATOMS: atom_id res chain seq x y z
N MET A 1 -29.00 -38.79 -45.79
CA MET A 1 -28.82 -38.66 -44.33
C MET A 1 -27.52 -39.36 -43.96
N VAL A 2 -26.43 -38.61 -43.85
CA VAL A 2 -25.13 -39.13 -43.40
C VAL A 2 -25.01 -38.73 -41.94
N SER A 3 -25.18 -39.71 -41.05
CA SER A 3 -24.93 -39.53 -39.62
C SER A 3 -23.42 -39.40 -39.41
N VAL A 4 -22.96 -38.17 -39.23
CA VAL A 4 -21.59 -37.88 -38.79
C VAL A 4 -21.50 -38.29 -37.33
N GLU A 5 -20.82 -39.41 -37.10
CA GLU A 5 -20.47 -39.90 -35.78
C GLU A 5 -19.49 -38.90 -35.15
N VAL A 6 -19.98 -38.08 -34.23
CA VAL A 6 -19.17 -37.16 -33.44
C VAL A 6 -18.30 -38.00 -32.52
N ASN A 7 -17.09 -38.30 -33.00
CA ASN A 7 -16.03 -38.90 -32.22
C ASN A 7 -15.74 -38.00 -31.01
N LYS A 8 -16.31 -38.36 -29.84
CA LYS A 8 -15.96 -37.81 -28.53
C LYS A 8 -14.57 -38.34 -28.15
N GLY A 9 -13.56 -37.93 -28.91
CA GLY A 9 -12.18 -38.01 -28.49
C GLY A 9 -12.01 -37.07 -27.31
N GLY A 10 -12.26 -37.58 -26.11
CA GLY A 10 -11.88 -36.93 -24.88
C GLY A 10 -10.39 -36.63 -24.98
N VAL A 11 -10.06 -35.36 -25.23
CA VAL A 11 -8.71 -34.85 -25.07
C VAL A 11 -8.35 -35.19 -23.63
N LYS A 12 -7.57 -36.25 -23.44
CA LYS A 12 -6.85 -36.48 -22.19
C LYS A 12 -6.04 -35.21 -22.01
N GLN A 13 -6.57 -34.29 -21.20
CA GLN A 13 -5.79 -33.21 -20.60
C GLN A 13 -4.55 -33.91 -20.07
N GLY A 14 -3.42 -33.70 -20.74
CA GLY A 14 -2.15 -34.25 -20.32
C GLY A 14 -2.04 -33.89 -18.85
N SER A 15 -2.03 -34.92 -18.00
CA SER A 15 -1.91 -34.77 -16.57
C SER A 15 -0.58 -34.09 -16.30
N GLY A 16 -0.58 -32.75 -16.33
CA GLY A 16 0.56 -31.98 -15.87
C GLY A 16 0.86 -32.51 -14.49
N SER A 17 2.09 -32.99 -14.30
CA SER A 17 2.47 -33.64 -13.05
C SER A 17 2.02 -32.74 -11.90
N PRO A 18 1.15 -33.21 -10.98
CA PRO A 18 0.60 -32.39 -9.91
C PRO A 18 1.72 -31.76 -9.06
N LEU A 19 2.90 -32.38 -9.06
CA LEU A 19 4.14 -31.86 -8.50
C LEU A 19 4.50 -30.45 -9.02
N LYS A 20 4.40 -30.20 -10.32
CA LYS A 20 4.75 -28.89 -10.92
C LYS A 20 3.83 -27.78 -10.40
N PHE A 21 2.55 -28.09 -10.23
CA PHE A 21 1.57 -27.20 -9.63
C PHE A 21 1.94 -26.90 -8.17
N TYR A 22 2.18 -27.93 -7.36
CA TYR A 22 2.50 -27.74 -5.94
C TYR A 22 3.81 -26.99 -5.72
N ILE A 23 4.81 -27.15 -6.59
CA ILE A 23 6.07 -26.39 -6.51
C ILE A 23 5.82 -24.90 -6.71
N LEU A 24 4.99 -24.52 -7.69
CA LEU A 24 4.70 -23.11 -7.97
C LEU A 24 3.95 -22.46 -6.80
N VAL A 25 2.93 -23.16 -6.29
CA VAL A 25 2.15 -22.73 -5.11
C VAL A 25 3.09 -22.58 -3.92
N ALA A 26 3.93 -23.58 -3.65
CA ALA A 26 4.88 -23.54 -2.53
C ALA A 26 5.87 -22.37 -2.65
N LEU A 27 6.36 -22.07 -3.86
CA LEU A 27 7.27 -20.96 -4.09
C LEU A 27 6.58 -19.60 -3.85
N ALA A 28 5.33 -19.44 -4.31
CA ALA A 28 4.52 -18.25 -4.02
C ALA A 28 4.25 -18.14 -2.51
N THR A 29 3.90 -19.24 -1.85
CA THR A 29 3.64 -19.28 -0.41
C THR A 29 4.88 -18.90 0.40
N LEU A 30 6.05 -19.46 0.07
CA LEU A 30 7.31 -19.17 0.76
C LEU A 30 7.77 -17.73 0.55
N THR A 31 7.64 -17.19 -0.66
CA THR A 31 7.98 -15.79 -0.94
C THR A 31 7.03 -14.82 -0.24
N GLY A 32 5.73 -15.17 -0.18
CA GLY A 32 4.73 -14.41 0.59
C GLY A 32 5.03 -14.40 2.09
N LEU A 33 5.35 -15.56 2.67
CA LEU A 33 5.79 -15.69 4.06
C LEU A 33 7.07 -14.88 4.35
N GLY A 34 8.05 -14.95 3.44
CA GLY A 34 9.29 -14.20 3.55
C GLY A 34 9.06 -12.69 3.50
N ALA A 35 8.22 -12.22 2.57
CA ALA A 35 7.87 -10.80 2.46
C ALA A 35 7.20 -10.27 3.74
N SER A 36 6.19 -10.98 4.25
CA SER A 36 5.49 -10.58 5.46
C SER A 36 6.35 -10.67 6.72
N TYR A 37 7.25 -11.66 6.81
CA TYR A 37 8.22 -11.75 7.90
C TYR A 37 9.18 -10.55 7.91
N LEU A 38 9.69 -10.14 6.75
CA LEU A 38 10.56 -8.97 6.65
C LEU A 38 9.83 -7.66 7.01
N PHE A 39 8.56 -7.53 6.63
CA PHE A 39 7.74 -6.40 7.08
C PHE A 39 7.50 -6.43 8.60
N SER A 40 7.24 -7.60 9.18
CA SER A 40 7.07 -7.79 10.63
C SER A 40 8.33 -7.44 11.42
N THR A 41 9.52 -7.70 10.86
CA THR A 41 10.82 -7.35 11.46
C THR A 41 11.28 -5.91 11.17
N GLY A 42 10.52 -5.11 10.42
CA GLY A 42 10.83 -3.71 10.10
C GLY A 42 11.79 -3.50 8.92
N SER A 43 12.16 -4.57 8.21
CA SER A 43 13.03 -4.51 7.03
C SER A 43 12.24 -4.17 5.76
N PHE A 44 11.71 -2.95 5.67
CA PHE A 44 10.80 -2.52 4.60
C PHE A 44 11.37 -2.71 3.19
N LEU A 45 12.64 -2.36 2.95
CA LEU A 45 13.25 -2.45 1.61
C LEU A 45 13.29 -3.88 1.08
N TYR A 46 13.82 -4.81 1.88
CA TYR A 46 13.88 -6.23 1.52
C TYR A 46 12.49 -6.86 1.46
N GLY A 47 11.58 -6.45 2.36
CA GLY A 47 10.17 -6.85 2.33
C GLY A 47 9.49 -6.45 1.02
N THR A 48 9.73 -5.24 0.53
CA THR A 48 9.19 -4.77 -0.77
C THR A 48 9.72 -5.59 -1.94
N VAL A 49 11.01 -5.95 -1.96
CA VAL A 49 11.58 -6.79 -3.02
C VAL A 49 10.93 -8.19 -3.04
N LEU A 50 10.82 -8.84 -1.87
CA LEU A 50 10.14 -10.14 -1.79
C LEU A 50 8.64 -10.03 -2.08
N LEU A 51 8.01 -8.92 -1.75
CA LEU A 51 6.61 -8.68 -2.07
C LEU A 51 6.42 -8.62 -3.59
N VAL A 52 7.28 -7.91 -4.32
CA VAL A 52 7.21 -7.87 -5.79
C VAL A 52 7.35 -9.27 -6.37
N LEU A 53 8.30 -10.07 -5.86
CA LEU A 53 8.47 -11.46 -6.28
C LEU A 53 7.24 -12.33 -5.98
N PHE A 54 6.66 -12.19 -4.78
CA PHE A 54 5.41 -12.84 -4.40
C PHE A 54 4.27 -12.49 -5.35
N LEU A 55 4.08 -11.20 -5.66
CA LEU A 55 3.03 -10.75 -6.58
C LEU A 55 3.27 -11.34 -7.99
N THR A 56 4.51 -11.36 -8.47
CA THR A 56 4.86 -11.97 -9.77
C THR A 56 4.51 -13.45 -9.82
N LEU A 57 4.87 -14.20 -8.78
CA LEU A 57 4.58 -15.63 -8.69
C LEU A 57 3.08 -15.90 -8.58
N PHE A 58 2.37 -15.13 -7.78
CA PHE A 58 0.91 -15.25 -7.63
C PHE A 58 0.18 -14.97 -8.95
N VAL A 59 0.60 -13.95 -9.72
CA VAL A 59 0.01 -13.69 -11.05
C VAL A 59 0.25 -14.88 -11.99
N THR A 60 1.48 -15.41 -11.99
CA THR A 60 1.86 -16.57 -12.80
C THR A 60 1.07 -17.82 -12.39
N GLU A 61 0.89 -18.03 -11.10
CA GLU A 61 0.09 -19.10 -10.52
C GLU A 61 -1.38 -18.98 -10.95
N SER A 62 -1.98 -17.79 -10.81
CA SER A 62 -3.36 -17.53 -11.24
C SER A 62 -3.59 -17.79 -12.73
N LEU A 63 -2.56 -17.62 -13.56
CA LEU A 63 -2.60 -17.89 -15.00
C LEU A 63 -2.58 -19.40 -15.31
N LEU A 64 -1.73 -20.15 -14.62
CA LEU A 64 -1.47 -21.55 -14.93
C LEU A 64 -2.52 -22.48 -14.32
N ILE A 65 -3.12 -22.12 -13.18
CA ILE A 65 -4.12 -22.96 -12.53
C ILE A 65 -5.45 -22.88 -13.27
N SER A 66 -5.88 -24.00 -13.85
CA SER A 66 -7.15 -24.11 -14.57
C SER A 66 -8.33 -24.54 -13.69
N SER A 67 -8.07 -25.24 -12.59
CA SER A 67 -9.12 -25.70 -11.67
C SER A 67 -9.47 -24.63 -10.65
N ARG A 68 -10.75 -24.24 -10.60
CA ARG A 68 -11.25 -23.22 -9.65
C ARG A 68 -10.99 -23.58 -8.19
N PHE A 69 -11.14 -24.85 -7.83
CA PHE A 69 -10.92 -25.32 -6.47
C PHE A 69 -9.45 -25.19 -6.06
N HIS A 70 -8.53 -25.63 -6.93
CA HIS A 70 -7.10 -25.52 -6.70
C HIS A 70 -6.63 -24.07 -6.63
N LEU A 71 -7.23 -23.19 -7.43
CA LEU A 71 -6.95 -21.75 -7.41
C LEU A 71 -7.41 -21.10 -6.10
N ILE A 72 -8.61 -21.42 -5.60
CA ILE A 72 -9.05 -20.93 -4.28
C ILE A 72 -8.13 -21.45 -3.17
N ALA A 73 -7.81 -22.76 -3.17
CA ALA A 73 -6.96 -23.36 -2.16
C ALA A 73 -5.57 -22.72 -2.12
N ALA A 74 -4.97 -22.50 -3.29
CA ALA A 74 -3.74 -21.75 -3.47
C ALA A 74 -3.80 -20.33 -2.90
N VAL A 75 -4.85 -19.57 -3.25
CA VAL A 75 -5.03 -18.20 -2.76
C VAL A 75 -5.18 -18.16 -1.24
N VAL A 76 -5.96 -19.07 -0.66
CA VAL A 76 -6.12 -19.16 0.80
C VAL A 76 -4.79 -19.51 1.46
N LEU A 77 -4.05 -20.48 0.94
CA LEU A 77 -2.74 -20.87 1.47
C LEU A 77 -1.74 -19.70 1.41
N ASN A 78 -1.65 -19.01 0.27
CA ASN A 78 -0.82 -17.82 0.09
C ASN A 78 -1.21 -16.70 1.06
N SER A 79 -2.51 -16.48 1.27
CA SER A 79 -3.01 -15.46 2.20
C SER A 79 -2.66 -15.81 3.65
N VAL A 80 -2.83 -17.08 4.05
CA VAL A 80 -2.47 -17.56 5.39
C VAL A 80 -0.97 -17.39 5.62
N ALA A 81 -0.13 -17.83 4.67
CA ALA A 81 1.31 -17.66 4.75
C ALA A 81 1.73 -16.19 4.84
N PHE A 82 1.09 -15.30 4.07
CA PHE A 82 1.34 -13.87 4.16
C PHE A 82 0.91 -13.29 5.52
N ALA A 83 -0.17 -13.79 6.13
CA ALA A 83 -0.68 -13.27 7.39
C ALA A 83 0.03 -13.81 8.64
N ILE A 84 0.60 -15.02 8.58
CA ILE A 84 1.21 -15.73 9.73
C ILE A 84 2.22 -14.88 10.53
N PRO A 85 3.17 -14.15 9.91
CA PRO A 85 4.16 -13.38 10.67
C PRO A 85 3.57 -12.23 11.51
N PHE A 86 2.29 -11.90 11.28
CA PHE A 86 1.54 -10.90 12.03
C PHE A 86 0.56 -11.53 13.04
N ALA A 87 0.60 -12.84 13.28
CA ALA A 87 -0.31 -13.55 14.17
C ALA A 87 -0.29 -13.02 15.62
N LYS A 88 0.76 -12.34 16.06
CA LYS A 88 0.81 -11.67 17.36
C LYS A 88 -0.19 -10.52 17.50
N LEU A 89 -0.63 -9.93 16.37
CA LEU A 89 -1.59 -8.83 16.30
C LEU A 89 -3.04 -9.33 16.17
N PHE A 90 -3.30 -10.59 16.55
CA PHE A 90 -4.61 -11.22 16.39
C PHE A 90 -5.69 -10.44 17.14
N SER A 91 -6.64 -9.91 16.37
CA SER A 91 -7.75 -9.07 16.82
C SER A 91 -8.89 -9.15 15.80
N LEU A 92 -10.09 -8.66 16.16
CA LEU A 92 -11.22 -8.61 15.23
C LEU A 92 -10.89 -7.78 13.97
N PHE A 93 -10.11 -6.71 14.12
CA PHE A 93 -9.65 -5.89 13.00
C PHE A 93 -8.65 -6.64 12.11
N PHE A 94 -7.73 -7.41 12.70
CA PHE A 94 -6.82 -8.27 11.95
C PHE A 94 -7.60 -9.31 11.14
N LEU A 95 -8.61 -9.94 11.73
CA LEU A 95 -9.48 -10.89 11.03
C LEU A 95 -10.22 -10.21 9.87
N GLY A 96 -10.76 -9.01 10.08
CA GLY A 96 -11.37 -8.20 9.02
C GLY A 96 -10.41 -7.91 7.88
N GLY A 97 -9.18 -7.47 8.19
CA GLY A 97 -8.13 -7.24 7.21
C GLY A 97 -7.75 -8.52 6.44
N PHE A 98 -7.65 -9.65 7.14
CA PHE A 98 -7.35 -10.96 6.54
C PHE A 98 -8.47 -11.42 5.59
N ILE A 99 -9.74 -11.25 5.97
CA ILE A 99 -10.87 -11.57 5.10
C ILE A 99 -10.82 -10.69 3.83
N ILE A 100 -10.55 -9.40 3.98
CA ILE A 100 -10.39 -8.49 2.83
C ILE A 100 -9.23 -8.95 1.93
N LEU A 101 -8.09 -9.32 2.50
CA LEU A 101 -6.94 -9.86 1.76
C LEU A 101 -7.36 -11.06 0.90
N VAL A 102 -7.99 -12.06 1.52
CA VAL A 102 -8.44 -13.28 0.83
C VAL A 102 -9.44 -12.95 -0.27
N LEU A 103 -10.46 -12.14 0.01
CA LEU A 103 -11.51 -11.79 -0.96
C LEU A 103 -10.96 -11.06 -2.18
N PHE A 104 -10.08 -10.08 -1.98
CA PHE A 104 -9.49 -9.34 -3.10
C PHE A 104 -8.48 -10.17 -3.89
N LEU A 105 -7.73 -11.07 -3.25
CA LEU A 105 -6.85 -12.00 -3.97
C LEU A 105 -7.66 -13.01 -4.81
N ILE A 106 -8.75 -13.55 -4.25
CA ILE A 106 -9.69 -14.43 -4.97
C ILE A 106 -10.30 -13.68 -6.16
N ASN A 107 -10.78 -12.45 -5.94
CA ASN A 107 -11.35 -11.61 -6.99
C ASN A 107 -10.33 -11.32 -8.11
N GLY A 108 -9.07 -11.03 -7.75
CA GLY A 108 -8.00 -10.82 -8.71
C GLY A 108 -7.74 -12.06 -9.56
N ALA A 109 -7.64 -13.21 -8.91
CA ALA A 109 -7.37 -14.47 -9.59
C ALA A 109 -8.54 -14.89 -10.51
N TYR A 110 -9.79 -14.72 -10.08
CA TYR A 110 -10.96 -14.97 -10.92
C TYR A 110 -11.08 -13.99 -12.09
N SER A 111 -10.84 -12.71 -11.84
CA SER A 111 -10.92 -11.68 -12.88
C SER A 111 -9.86 -11.93 -13.96
N GLY A 112 -8.64 -12.30 -13.56
CA GLY A 112 -7.59 -12.72 -14.49
C GLY A 112 -7.99 -13.92 -15.32
N ARG A 113 -8.57 -14.95 -14.70
CA ARG A 113 -9.01 -16.15 -15.41
C ARG A 113 -10.14 -15.86 -16.39
N ARG A 114 -11.16 -15.11 -15.95
CA ARG A 114 -12.26 -14.69 -16.81
C ARG A 114 -11.77 -13.88 -18.00
N GLU A 115 -10.78 -13.02 -17.80
CA GLU A 115 -10.18 -12.25 -18.88
C GLU A 115 -9.44 -13.16 -19.87
N MET A 116 -8.68 -14.14 -19.37
CA MET A 116 -7.98 -15.12 -20.19
C MET A 116 -8.95 -15.97 -21.03
N ASP A 117 -10.04 -16.45 -20.42
CA ASP A 117 -11.03 -17.29 -21.09
C ASP A 117 -11.78 -16.54 -22.22
N ASN A 118 -11.80 -15.21 -22.18
CA ASN A 118 -12.43 -14.35 -23.19
C ASN A 118 -11.47 -13.89 -24.30
N MET A 119 -10.19 -14.23 -24.22
CA MET A 119 -9.16 -13.81 -25.17
C MET A 119 -8.87 -14.87 -26.22
N VAL A 120 -8.88 -14.46 -27.50
CA VAL A 120 -8.41 -15.29 -28.63
C VAL A 120 -6.88 -15.41 -28.64
N LYS A 121 -6.19 -14.38 -28.13
CA LYS A 121 -4.73 -14.34 -27.96
C LYS A 121 -4.40 -13.79 -26.59
N ILE A 122 -3.46 -14.41 -25.89
CA ILE A 122 -3.01 -13.98 -24.56
C ILE A 122 -2.28 -12.64 -24.69
N HIS A 123 -2.88 -11.58 -24.14
CA HIS A 123 -2.24 -10.28 -24.00
C HIS A 123 -1.77 -10.12 -22.55
N PHE A 124 -0.52 -10.51 -22.28
CA PHE A 124 0.06 -10.55 -20.92
C PHE A 124 -0.11 -9.25 -20.14
N THR A 125 0.14 -8.11 -20.77
CA THR A 125 0.01 -6.79 -20.15
C THR A 125 -1.40 -6.54 -19.61
N ARG A 126 -2.42 -6.76 -20.44
CA ARG A 126 -3.82 -6.58 -20.05
C ARG A 126 -4.21 -7.52 -18.90
N LEU A 127 -3.75 -8.76 -18.96
CA LEU A 127 -4.07 -9.76 -17.95
C LEU A 127 -3.38 -9.45 -16.60
N VAL A 128 -2.09 -9.14 -16.61
CA VAL A 128 -1.35 -8.72 -15.42
C VAL A 128 -2.03 -7.52 -14.78
N ARG A 129 -2.47 -6.52 -15.57
CA ARG A 129 -3.13 -5.31 -15.04
C ARG A 129 -4.40 -5.64 -14.26
N VAL A 130 -5.23 -6.54 -14.79
CA VAL A 130 -6.50 -6.93 -14.16
C VAL A 130 -6.24 -7.64 -12.83
N ILE A 131 -5.28 -8.55 -12.79
CA ILE A 131 -4.95 -9.30 -11.56
C ILE A 131 -4.26 -8.36 -10.54
N SER A 132 -3.26 -7.59 -10.99
CA SER A 132 -2.43 -6.74 -10.13
C SER A 132 -3.24 -5.68 -9.39
N ARG A 133 -4.25 -5.07 -10.03
CA ARG A 133 -5.09 -4.05 -9.41
C ARG A 133 -5.78 -4.57 -8.14
N SER A 134 -6.33 -5.77 -8.21
CA SER A 134 -6.99 -6.42 -7.07
C SER A 134 -5.98 -6.85 -6.01
N MET A 135 -4.82 -7.39 -6.42
CA MET A 135 -3.77 -7.81 -5.49
C MET A 135 -3.12 -6.66 -4.74
N ILE A 136 -2.80 -5.55 -5.42
CA ILE A 136 -2.25 -4.34 -4.81
C ILE A 136 -3.24 -3.83 -3.77
N THR A 137 -4.52 -3.76 -4.12
CA THR A 137 -5.57 -3.38 -3.15
C THR A 137 -5.60 -4.31 -1.94
N ALA A 138 -5.57 -5.63 -2.16
CA ALA A 138 -5.58 -6.63 -1.09
C ALA A 138 -4.42 -6.43 -0.10
N VAL A 139 -3.19 -6.34 -0.63
CA VAL A 139 -1.97 -6.21 0.16
C VAL A 139 -1.91 -4.85 0.86
N VAL A 140 -2.25 -3.77 0.18
CA VAL A 140 -2.20 -2.41 0.75
C VAL A 140 -3.18 -2.27 1.90
N VAL A 141 -4.43 -2.72 1.72
CA VAL A 141 -5.42 -2.64 2.78
C VAL A 141 -5.01 -3.50 3.98
N PHE A 142 -4.55 -4.73 3.74
CA PHE A 142 -4.07 -5.62 4.80
C PHE A 142 -2.87 -5.04 5.57
N LEU A 143 -1.84 -4.58 4.87
CA LEU A 143 -0.66 -3.97 5.50
C LEU A 143 -1.02 -2.68 6.24
N SER A 144 -1.97 -1.89 5.73
CA SER A 144 -2.45 -0.69 6.43
C SER A 144 -3.11 -1.05 7.76
N VAL A 145 -3.96 -2.09 7.79
CA VAL A 145 -4.54 -2.62 9.04
C VAL A 145 -3.44 -3.08 9.99
N VAL A 146 -2.47 -3.86 9.50
CA VAL A 146 -1.33 -4.34 10.31
C VAL A 146 -0.53 -3.19 10.91
N ILE A 147 -0.22 -2.15 10.13
CA ILE A 147 0.53 -0.97 10.60
C ILE A 147 -0.23 -0.24 11.69
N ILE A 148 -1.54 -0.06 11.55
CA ILE A 148 -2.39 0.60 12.55
C ILE A 148 -2.40 -0.19 13.85
N LEU A 149 -2.58 -1.51 13.76
CA LEU A 149 -2.59 -2.40 14.93
C LEU A 149 -1.22 -2.46 15.62
N ASN A 150 -0.13 -2.57 14.87
CA ASN A 150 1.21 -2.66 15.43
C ASN A 150 1.62 -1.41 16.22
N ASN A 151 1.12 -0.23 15.83
CA ASN A 151 1.42 1.02 16.52
C ASN A 151 0.37 1.39 17.58
N ASN A 152 -0.60 0.53 17.89
CA ASN A 152 -1.69 0.82 18.85
C ASN A 152 -2.37 2.18 18.59
N PHE A 153 -2.65 2.51 17.32
CA PHE A 153 -3.21 3.81 16.91
C PHE A 153 -2.35 5.04 17.27
N SER A 154 -1.07 4.85 17.60
CA SER A 154 -0.09 5.91 17.79
C SER A 154 0.70 6.16 16.50
N ALA A 155 1.19 7.39 16.32
CA ALA A 155 2.09 7.71 15.24
C ALA A 155 3.53 7.47 15.69
N SER A 156 4.31 6.69 14.92
CA SER A 156 5.72 6.47 15.27
C SER A 156 6.54 7.77 15.13
N ARG A 157 7.51 7.99 16.01
CA ARG A 157 8.47 9.12 15.92
C ARG A 157 9.14 9.17 14.55
N ALA A 158 9.53 8.01 14.00
CA ALA A 158 10.15 7.91 12.69
C ALA A 158 9.21 8.37 11.55
N SER A 159 7.92 8.03 11.62
CA SER A 159 6.92 8.48 10.64
C SER A 159 6.73 9.99 10.70
N ILE A 160 6.63 10.57 11.90
CA ILE A 160 6.46 12.02 12.07
C ILE A 160 7.71 12.77 11.62
N ASN A 161 8.90 12.29 11.97
CA ASN A 161 10.15 12.90 11.50
C ASN A 161 10.21 12.92 9.97
N ARG A 162 9.87 11.81 9.31
CA ARG A 162 9.80 11.75 7.84
C ARG A 162 8.77 12.70 7.25
N LEU A 163 7.58 12.82 7.86
CA LEU A 163 6.56 13.77 7.41
C LEU A 163 7.07 15.21 7.52
N VAL A 164 7.74 15.56 8.61
CA VAL A 164 8.35 16.88 8.79
C VAL A 164 9.47 17.10 7.77
N ASP A 165 10.30 16.09 7.50
CA ASP A 165 11.39 16.20 6.52
C ASP A 165 10.87 16.37 5.08
N ILE A 166 9.80 15.66 4.71
CA ILE A 166 9.14 15.79 3.40
C ILE A 166 8.48 17.17 3.23
N THR A 167 7.92 17.72 4.30
CA THR A 167 7.26 19.04 4.27
C THR A 167 8.24 20.21 4.41
N THR A 168 9.42 19.99 4.99
CA THR A 168 10.49 20.99 5.15
C THR A 168 10.81 21.77 3.86
N PRO A 169 11.07 21.15 2.69
CA PRO A 169 11.38 21.89 1.45
C PRO A 169 10.21 22.73 0.93
N ILE A 170 8.97 22.40 1.31
CA ILE A 170 7.78 23.17 0.93
C ILE A 170 7.63 24.36 1.87
N ILE A 171 7.69 24.12 3.18
CA ILE A 171 7.49 25.15 4.21
C ILE A 171 8.64 26.15 4.22
N SER A 172 9.89 25.70 4.02
CA SER A 172 11.07 26.57 3.96
C SER A 172 11.02 27.62 2.85
N ARG A 173 10.18 27.45 1.82
CA ARG A 173 9.93 28.48 0.79
C ARG A 173 9.10 29.65 1.31
N PHE A 174 8.26 29.40 2.32
CA PHE A 174 7.38 30.40 2.91
C PHE A 174 7.98 30.98 4.20
N VAL A 175 8.66 30.14 4.99
CA VAL A 175 9.26 30.48 6.28
C VAL A 175 10.76 30.24 6.25
N ASN A 176 11.54 31.31 6.31
CA ASN A 176 13.01 31.23 6.32
C ASN A 176 13.49 30.55 7.60
N GLY A 177 14.42 29.61 7.49
CA GLY A 177 14.96 28.89 8.64
C GLY A 177 14.10 27.73 9.14
N PHE A 178 12.97 27.40 8.47
CA PHE A 178 12.21 26.21 8.80
C PHE A 178 13.04 24.95 8.58
N SER A 179 13.27 24.19 9.65
CA SER A 179 13.80 22.84 9.60
C SER A 179 13.17 22.02 10.71
N GLY A 180 12.97 20.71 10.53
CA GLY A 180 12.35 19.89 11.56
C GLY A 180 13.09 19.89 12.92
N GLY A 181 14.39 20.21 12.92
CA GLY A 181 15.19 20.34 14.15
C GLY A 181 15.21 21.75 14.75
N ALA A 182 14.66 22.76 14.07
CA ALA A 182 14.64 24.13 14.58
C ALA A 182 13.80 24.22 15.86
N ASN A 183 14.22 25.12 16.74
CA ASN A 183 13.47 25.45 17.94
C ASN A 183 12.13 26.12 17.55
N THR A 184 11.04 25.67 18.15
CA THR A 184 9.69 26.13 17.77
C THR A 184 9.48 27.59 18.16
N GLY A 185 10.01 28.03 19.32
CA GLY A 185 9.97 29.42 19.75
C GLY A 185 10.73 30.36 18.80
N GLU A 186 11.92 29.97 18.37
CA GLU A 186 12.70 30.73 17.39
C GLU A 186 12.00 30.82 16.03
N LEU A 187 11.38 29.73 15.58
CA LEU A 187 10.59 29.74 14.35
C LEU A 187 9.43 30.73 14.45
N LEU A 188 8.64 30.69 15.53
CA LEU A 188 7.52 31.60 15.72
C LEU A 188 7.99 33.05 15.73
N LYS A 189 9.09 33.36 16.43
CA LYS A 189 9.72 34.69 16.40
C LYS A 189 10.12 35.10 14.98
N SER A 190 10.71 34.20 14.19
CA SER A 190 11.12 34.50 12.82
C SER A 190 9.95 34.76 11.87
N ILE A 191 8.82 34.04 12.06
CA ILE A 191 7.58 34.26 11.30
C ILE A 191 7.02 35.64 11.64
N THR A 192 6.90 35.94 12.92
CA THR A 192 6.40 37.23 13.43
C THR A 192 7.30 38.39 12.99
N GLU A 193 8.62 38.24 13.05
CA GLU A 193 9.55 39.27 12.60
C GLU A 193 9.41 39.53 11.09
N LYS A 194 9.21 38.49 10.28
CA LYS A 194 8.97 38.61 8.85
C LYS A 194 7.64 39.32 8.56
N GLU A 195 6.57 38.99 9.28
CA GLU A 195 5.25 39.62 9.12
C GLU A 195 5.30 41.11 9.50
N LEU A 196 5.97 41.45 10.60
CA LEU A 196 6.11 42.82 11.10
C LEU A 196 7.12 43.66 10.33
N SER A 197 8.08 43.05 9.64
CA SER A 197 9.10 43.77 8.85
C SER A 197 8.52 44.63 7.71
N GLY A 198 7.27 44.39 7.31
CA GLY A 198 6.54 45.21 6.35
C GLY A 198 5.85 46.44 6.95
N ASP A 199 5.75 46.55 8.28
CA ASP A 199 5.06 47.65 8.96
C ASP A 199 6.02 48.81 9.26
N LYS A 200 5.70 50.00 8.72
CA LYS A 200 6.47 51.24 8.93
C LYS A 200 6.56 51.62 10.41
N ASN A 201 5.53 51.31 11.19
CA ASN A 201 5.51 51.59 12.63
C ASN A 201 6.45 50.65 13.40
N PHE A 202 6.59 49.40 12.95
CA PHE A 202 7.50 48.44 13.56
C PHE A 202 8.97 48.77 13.27
N ILE A 203 9.28 49.23 12.06
CA ILE A 203 10.64 49.65 11.68
C ILE A 203 11.08 50.88 12.48
N ALA A 204 10.15 51.77 12.83
CA ALA A 204 10.41 53.00 13.59
C ALA A 204 10.70 52.75 15.09
N LEU A 205 10.40 51.56 15.62
CA LEU A 205 10.65 51.22 17.03
C LEU A 205 12.14 51.01 17.33
N SER A 206 12.52 51.20 18.60
CA SER A 206 13.87 50.86 19.07
C SER A 206 14.12 49.34 18.97
N VAL A 207 15.38 48.91 18.89
CA VAL A 207 15.73 47.47 18.80
C VAL A 207 15.21 46.69 20.01
N ARG A 208 15.15 47.32 21.18
CA ARG A 208 14.62 46.72 22.41
C ARG A 208 13.10 46.55 22.33
N ASP A 209 12.38 47.57 21.87
CA ASP A 209 10.93 47.53 21.74
C ASP A 209 10.49 46.55 20.63
N ARG A 210 11.24 46.48 19.53
CA ARG A 210 11.03 45.47 18.49
C ARG A 210 11.10 44.05 19.02
N ARG A 211 12.10 43.73 19.85
CA ARG A 211 12.21 42.40 20.46
C ARG A 211 11.00 42.08 21.34
N THR A 212 10.57 43.02 22.19
CA THR A 212 9.40 42.83 23.05
C THR A 212 8.12 42.62 22.23
N VAL A 213 7.91 43.39 21.16
CA VAL A 213 6.75 43.25 20.27
C VAL A 213 6.79 41.89 19.55
N VAL A 214 7.94 41.47 19.02
CA VAL A 214 8.09 40.15 18.39
C VAL A 214 7.85 39.02 19.39
N GLU A 215 8.36 39.12 20.62
CA GLU A 215 8.15 38.11 21.65
C GLU A 215 6.68 38.01 22.06
N ASN A 216 6.00 39.13 22.25
CA ASN A 216 4.59 39.15 22.60
C ASN A 216 3.74 38.57 21.46
N GLN A 217 3.98 38.98 20.22
CA GLN A 217 3.22 38.46 19.08
C GLN A 217 3.54 37.00 18.77
N ALA A 218 4.78 36.54 18.96
CA ALA A 218 5.14 35.13 18.83
C ALA A 218 4.44 34.29 19.92
N ASN A 219 4.29 34.82 21.14
CA ASN A 219 3.52 34.19 22.20
C ASN A 219 2.02 34.19 21.92
N GLU A 220 1.45 35.26 21.36
CA GLU A 220 0.05 35.27 20.92
C GLU A 220 -0.20 34.27 19.79
N LEU A 221 0.73 34.16 18.83
CA LEU A 221 0.66 33.17 17.76
C LEU A 221 0.71 31.75 18.33
N LYS A 222 1.60 31.50 19.29
CA LYS A 222 1.65 30.24 20.04
C LYS A 222 0.28 29.94 20.67
N LEU A 223 -0.26 30.87 21.48
CA LEU A 223 -1.54 30.68 22.17
C LEU A 223 -2.69 30.41 21.19
N LYS A 224 -2.73 31.07 20.04
CA LYS A 224 -3.73 30.79 18.99
C LYS A 224 -3.59 29.37 18.43
N ILE A 225 -2.37 28.89 18.20
CA ILE A 225 -2.15 27.50 17.76
C ILE A 225 -2.55 26.54 18.88
N GLU A 226 -2.20 26.82 20.13
CA GLU A 226 -2.60 26.01 21.29
C GLU A 226 -4.12 25.99 21.48
N GLU A 227 -4.83 27.08 21.21
CA GLU A 227 -6.29 27.15 21.25
C GLU A 227 -6.94 26.33 20.12
N LEU A 228 -6.46 26.51 18.88
CA LEU A 228 -6.95 25.77 17.71
C LEU A 228 -6.67 24.26 17.83
N THR A 229 -5.50 23.90 18.35
CA THR A 229 -5.08 22.51 18.48
C THR A 229 -5.44 21.91 19.84
N GLY A 230 -5.79 22.70 20.85
CA GLY A 230 -6.04 22.24 22.23
C GLY A 230 -4.84 21.55 22.89
N ILE A 231 -3.61 21.84 22.47
CA ILE A 231 -2.38 21.19 22.94
C ILE A 231 -1.33 22.26 23.24
N THR A 232 -0.64 22.12 24.37
CA THR A 232 0.46 23.00 24.78
C THR A 232 1.69 22.77 23.90
N ILE A 233 2.25 23.83 23.35
CA ILE A 233 3.46 23.81 22.53
C ILE A 233 4.64 24.16 23.42
N ASP A 234 5.67 23.32 23.44
CA ASP A 234 6.91 23.68 24.10
C ASP A 234 7.77 24.54 23.18
N SER A 235 7.94 25.82 23.55
CA SER A 235 8.79 26.75 22.80
C SER A 235 10.26 26.34 22.82
N GLY A 236 10.71 25.56 23.81
CA GLY A 236 12.06 25.02 23.92
C GLY A 236 12.30 23.79 23.03
N ALA A 237 11.23 23.09 22.64
CA ALA A 237 11.32 21.86 21.87
C ALA A 237 11.44 22.10 20.36
N SER A 238 11.96 21.08 19.68
CA SER A 238 12.03 21.06 18.21
C SER A 238 10.64 20.94 17.59
N ILE A 239 10.48 21.42 16.36
CA ILE A 239 9.22 21.29 15.61
C ILE A 239 8.81 19.82 15.48
N ARG A 240 9.76 18.90 15.27
CA ARG A 240 9.50 17.45 15.24
C ARG A 240 8.91 16.94 16.55
N GLU A 241 9.43 17.39 17.69
CA GLU A 241 8.94 16.95 19.00
C GLU A 241 7.52 17.47 19.26
N ASN A 242 7.30 18.77 19.05
CA ASN A 242 5.97 19.37 19.19
C ASN A 242 4.96 18.73 18.23
N ALA A 243 5.35 18.43 16.98
CA ALA A 243 4.49 17.73 16.04
C ALA A 243 4.18 16.29 16.50
N TYR A 244 5.16 15.60 17.07
CA TYR A 244 5.00 14.26 17.63
C TYR A 244 4.01 14.26 18.80
N GLU A 245 4.23 15.14 19.79
CA GLU A 245 3.35 15.28 20.94
C GLU A 245 1.94 15.70 20.52
N MET A 246 1.83 16.63 19.58
CA MET A 246 0.55 17.11 19.06
C MET A 246 -0.26 15.97 18.44
N ILE A 247 0.34 15.22 17.51
CA ILE A 247 -0.34 14.12 16.81
C ILE A 247 -0.68 13.00 17.80
N ASN A 248 0.27 12.61 18.66
CA ASN A 248 0.06 11.48 19.56
C ASN A 248 -0.97 11.80 20.66
N THR A 249 -0.95 13.02 21.21
CA THR A 249 -1.94 13.47 22.19
C THR A 249 -3.33 13.50 21.55
N LYS A 250 -3.47 14.06 20.33
CA LYS A 250 -4.76 13.99 19.62
C LYS A 250 -5.24 12.57 19.39
N LEU A 251 -4.39 11.69 18.87
CA LEU A 251 -4.76 10.29 18.60
C LEU A 251 -5.18 9.54 19.88
N SER A 252 -4.45 9.76 20.98
CA SER A 252 -4.75 9.15 22.28
C SER A 252 -6.04 9.69 22.92
N SER A 253 -6.41 10.94 22.64
CA SER A 253 -7.64 11.56 23.14
C SER A 253 -8.92 11.12 22.42
N LEU A 254 -8.79 10.38 21.31
CA LEU A 254 -9.93 9.90 20.53
C LEU A 254 -10.68 8.80 21.28
N THR A 255 -12.01 8.87 21.24
CA THR A 255 -12.85 7.75 21.70
C THR A 255 -12.62 6.50 20.84
N PRO A 256 -12.88 5.28 21.35
CA PRO A 256 -12.71 4.04 20.58
C PRO A 256 -13.45 4.05 19.22
N LYS A 257 -14.65 4.67 19.16
CA LYS A 257 -15.38 4.82 17.91
C LYS A 257 -14.66 5.75 16.93
N ALA A 258 -14.15 6.90 17.42
CA ALA A 258 -13.42 7.85 16.59
C ALA A 258 -12.09 7.26 16.07
N GLN A 259 -11.40 6.43 16.85
CA GLN A 259 -10.20 5.72 16.40
C GLN A 259 -10.48 4.78 15.22
N ILE A 260 -11.62 4.09 15.22
CA ILE A 260 -12.05 3.24 14.10
C ILE A 260 -12.30 4.07 12.85
N TYR A 261 -13.07 5.17 12.95
CA TYR A 261 -13.33 6.05 11.81
C TYR A 261 -12.04 6.65 11.25
N TRP A 262 -11.15 7.14 12.11
CA TRP A 262 -9.83 7.63 11.69
C TRP A 262 -8.99 6.58 10.99
N SER A 263 -9.04 5.33 11.47
CA SER A 263 -8.33 4.22 10.86
C SER A 263 -8.86 3.87 9.48
N MET A 264 -10.18 3.90 9.28
CA MET A 264 -10.78 3.71 7.95
C MET A 264 -10.38 4.83 6.99
N VAL A 265 -10.37 6.08 7.46
CA VAL A 265 -9.89 7.22 6.65
C VAL A 265 -8.42 7.03 6.29
N LEU A 266 -7.57 6.64 7.25
CA LEU A 266 -6.15 6.40 6.99
C LEU A 266 -5.93 5.27 5.98
N ILE A 267 -6.63 4.14 6.13
CA ILE A 267 -6.59 3.03 5.17
C ILE A 267 -7.01 3.52 3.78
N ALA A 268 -8.09 4.29 3.68
CA ALA A 268 -8.56 4.84 2.42
C ALA A 268 -7.54 5.79 1.77
N VAL A 269 -6.91 6.66 2.57
CA VAL A 269 -5.85 7.58 2.09
C VAL A 269 -4.62 6.81 1.61
N LEU A 270 -4.15 5.81 2.37
CA LEU A 270 -3.02 4.98 1.97
C LEU A 270 -3.32 4.19 0.70
N TRP A 271 -4.53 3.62 0.62
CA TRP A 271 -4.99 2.91 -0.57
C TRP A 271 -5.08 3.82 -1.79
N LEU A 272 -5.71 4.99 -1.68
CA LEU A 272 -5.80 5.97 -2.77
C LEU A 272 -4.41 6.48 -3.20
N SER A 273 -3.50 6.68 -2.24
CA SER A 273 -2.13 7.10 -2.53
C SER A 273 -1.42 6.07 -3.39
N ILE A 274 -1.51 4.79 -3.05
CA ILE A 274 -0.87 3.72 -3.83
C ILE A 274 -1.59 3.51 -5.17
N GLN A 275 -2.91 3.64 -5.19
CA GLN A 275 -3.71 3.56 -6.41
C GLN A 275 -3.34 4.67 -7.41
N SER A 276 -2.99 5.88 -6.94
CA SER A 276 -2.57 6.99 -7.81
C SER A 276 -1.27 6.71 -8.58
N VAL A 277 -0.41 5.86 -8.02
CA VAL A 277 0.87 5.45 -8.63
C VAL A 277 0.84 4.01 -9.16
N GLU A 278 -0.35 3.40 -9.27
CA GLU A 278 -0.50 1.99 -9.70
C GLU A 278 0.22 1.73 -11.04
N PHE A 279 0.16 2.69 -11.98
CA PHE A 279 0.79 2.54 -13.29
C PHE A 279 2.31 2.33 -13.21
N LEU A 280 2.99 2.95 -12.22
CA LEU A 280 4.42 2.79 -11.99
C LEU A 280 4.77 1.42 -11.41
N ILE A 281 3.85 0.81 -10.65
CA ILE A 281 4.04 -0.52 -10.05
C ILE A 281 3.73 -1.62 -11.06
N TYR A 282 2.67 -1.42 -11.85
CA TYR A 282 2.19 -2.40 -12.81
C TYR A 282 3.21 -2.68 -13.93
N LEU A 283 3.89 -1.66 -14.45
CA LEU A 283 4.83 -1.82 -15.56
C LEU A 283 5.99 -2.79 -15.25
N PRO A 284 6.78 -2.60 -14.17
CA PRO A 284 7.83 -3.55 -13.82
C PRO A 284 7.26 -4.92 -13.44
N LEU A 285 6.08 -4.97 -12.79
CA LEU A 285 5.43 -6.24 -12.47
C LEU A 285 5.09 -7.04 -13.73
N ALA A 286 4.58 -6.40 -14.78
CA ALA A 286 4.26 -7.05 -16.04
C ALA A 286 5.51 -7.61 -16.74
N VAL A 287 6.63 -6.87 -16.70
CA VAL A 287 7.92 -7.35 -17.23
C VAL A 287 8.40 -8.57 -16.45
N LEU A 288 8.33 -8.54 -15.11
CA LEU A 288 8.75 -9.67 -14.28
C LEU A 288 7.88 -10.91 -14.51
N VAL A 289 6.56 -10.75 -14.60
CA VAL A 289 5.65 -11.87 -14.91
C VAL A 289 5.97 -12.46 -16.29
N PHE A 290 6.23 -11.61 -17.28
CA PHE A 290 6.63 -12.07 -18.61
C PHE A 290 7.94 -12.86 -18.56
N LEU A 291 8.95 -12.37 -17.85
CA LEU A 291 10.24 -13.08 -17.70
C LEU A 291 10.07 -14.44 -17.00
N VAL A 292 9.27 -14.50 -15.93
CA VAL A 292 8.98 -15.77 -15.23
C VAL A 292 8.23 -16.72 -16.15
N TYR A 293 7.26 -16.22 -16.93
CA TYR A 293 6.54 -17.03 -17.91
C TYR A 293 7.48 -17.63 -18.97
N GLU A 294 8.35 -16.81 -19.58
CA GLU A 294 9.34 -17.26 -20.56
C GLU A 294 10.33 -18.26 -19.97
N LEU A 295 10.78 -18.05 -18.72
CA LEU A 295 11.64 -18.99 -18.01
C LEU A 295 10.94 -20.34 -17.80
N LEU A 296 9.68 -20.33 -17.36
CA LEU A 296 8.89 -21.56 -17.20
C LEU A 296 8.68 -22.27 -18.55
N PHE A 297 8.51 -21.54 -19.64
CA PHE A 297 8.39 -22.09 -20.99
C PHE A 297 9.73 -22.72 -21.44
N ALA A 298 10.84 -22.00 -21.29
CA ALA A 298 12.18 -22.46 -21.64
C ALA A 298 12.58 -23.74 -20.87
N MET A 299 12.20 -23.85 -19.60
CA MET A 299 12.41 -25.04 -18.76
C MET A 299 11.45 -26.21 -19.08
N LYS A 300 10.59 -26.07 -20.10
CA LYS A 300 9.53 -27.04 -20.44
C LYS A 300 8.59 -27.32 -19.25
N PHE A 301 8.43 -26.32 -18.38
CA PHE A 301 7.51 -26.41 -17.24
C PHE A 301 6.07 -26.26 -17.71
N ILE A 302 5.85 -25.38 -18.70
CA ILE A 302 4.56 -25.08 -19.33
C ILE A 302 4.61 -25.33 -20.84
N THR A 303 3.47 -25.67 -21.44
CA THR A 303 3.32 -25.88 -22.89
C THR A 303 2.13 -25.10 -23.40
N MET A 304 2.29 -24.36 -24.50
CA MET A 304 1.17 -23.71 -25.16
C MET A 304 0.34 -24.74 -25.93
N GLN A 305 -0.96 -24.80 -25.63
CA GLN A 305 -1.92 -25.60 -26.38
C GLN A 305 -2.86 -24.65 -27.11
N MET A 306 -3.00 -24.84 -28.42
CA MET A 306 -3.98 -24.11 -29.22
C MET A 306 -5.35 -24.77 -29.02
N GLU A 307 -6.27 -24.07 -28.37
CA GLU A 307 -7.65 -24.53 -28.23
C GLU A 307 -8.49 -23.92 -29.37
N MET A 308 -8.95 -24.74 -30.32
CA MET A 308 -9.95 -24.29 -31.30
C MET A 308 -11.31 -24.18 -30.60
N ARG A 309 -11.74 -22.96 -30.28
CA ARG A 309 -13.09 -22.70 -29.75
C ARG A 309 -13.98 -22.07 -30.82
N SER A 310 -15.10 -22.73 -31.13
CA SER A 310 -16.21 -22.10 -31.86
C SER A 310 -16.88 -21.08 -30.94
N LYS A 311 -16.89 -19.80 -31.33
CA LYS A 311 -17.57 -18.73 -30.59
C LYS A 311 -18.84 -18.34 -31.36
N GLU A 312 -20.00 -18.49 -30.72
CA GLU A 312 -21.25 -17.96 -31.26
C GLU A 312 -21.25 -16.43 -31.17
N VAL A 313 -21.60 -15.78 -32.29
CA VAL A 313 -21.73 -14.33 -32.38
C VAL A 313 -23.16 -14.03 -32.81
N ILE A 314 -23.89 -13.26 -31.99
CA ILE A 314 -25.22 -12.79 -32.34
C ILE A 314 -25.06 -11.61 -33.30
N SER A 315 -25.36 -11.81 -34.57
CA SER A 315 -25.50 -10.73 -35.56
C SER A 315 -26.98 -10.37 -35.71
N LEU A 316 -27.33 -9.10 -35.53
CA LEU A 316 -28.60 -8.57 -36.02
C LEU A 316 -28.50 -8.47 -37.55
N ARG A 317 -29.49 -9.04 -38.25
CA ARG A 317 -29.69 -8.85 -39.70
C ARG A 317 -30.61 -7.67 -39.94
#